data_AF-A0A951JK55-F1
#
_entry.id   AF-A0A951JK55-F1
#
_cell.length_a   1.000
_cell.length_b   1.000
_cell.length_c   1.000
_cell.angle_alpha   90.00
_cell.angle_beta   90.00
_cell.angle_gamma   90.00
#
_symmetry.space_group_name_H-M   'P 1'
#
loop_
_entity.id
_entity.type
_entity.pdbx_description
1 polymer ?
#
loop_
_entity_poly.entity_id
_entity_poly.type
_entity_poly.pdbx_seq_one_letter_code
_entity_poly.pdbx_strand_id
1 'polypeptide(L)'
;MLRIPVVADGWVAALPPVPDGHDASISVSDAGLIGARSDLEALGYTLVGVNATLVGPGCRVADILVSDASATARPDWYRDLARQAERAFPLAMGPVMAVLDELVAMHQASCSRM
;
A
#
# COMPACT_ATOMS: atom_id res chain seq x y z
N MET A 1 -5.25 3.55 -4.80
CA MET A 1 -4.48 2.38 -4.34
C MET A 1 -3.48 1.98 -5.42
N LEU A 2 -2.26 1.61 -5.02
CA LEU A 2 -1.20 1.12 -5.89
C LEU A 2 -0.85 -0.30 -5.47
N ARG A 3 -0.83 -1.24 -6.42
CA ARG A 3 -0.42 -2.63 -6.16
C ARG A 3 1.02 -2.80 -6.63
N ILE A 4 1.88 -3.25 -5.73
CA ILE A 4 3.30 -3.49 -6.00
C ILE A 4 3.58 -5.00 -5.93
N PRO A 5 4.19 -5.61 -6.96
CA PRO A 5 4.57 -7.01 -6.92
C PRO A 5 5.79 -7.19 -6.00
N VAL A 6 5.73 -8.19 -5.12
CA VAL A 6 6.84 -8.52 -4.21
C VAL A 6 7.61 -9.72 -4.76
N VAL A 7 8.63 -9.42 -5.56
CA VAL A 7 9.42 -10.42 -6.30
C VAL A 7 10.68 -10.88 -5.56
N ALA A 8 11.09 -10.18 -4.49
CA ALA A 8 12.28 -10.48 -3.70
C ALA A 8 12.13 -10.01 -2.25
N ASP A 9 12.90 -10.58 -1.33
CA ASP A 9 12.77 -10.30 0.11
C ASP A 9 13.24 -8.89 0.51
N GLY A 10 14.01 -8.19 -0.33
CA GLY A 10 14.43 -6.79 -0.14
C GLY A 10 13.53 -5.74 -0.81
N TRP A 11 12.30 -6.09 -1.18
CA TRP A 11 11.40 -5.23 -1.96
C TRP A 11 11.13 -3.85 -1.34
N VAL A 12 11.18 -3.71 -0.01
CA VAL A 12 10.96 -2.43 0.67
C VAL A 12 11.99 -1.38 0.28
N ALA A 13 13.23 -1.79 0.01
CA ALA A 13 14.31 -0.87 -0.40
C ALA A 13 14.06 -0.18 -1.75
N ALA A 14 13.12 -0.69 -2.56
CA ALA A 14 12.72 -0.08 -3.83
C ALA A 14 11.64 0.99 -3.64
N LEU A 15 11.01 1.08 -2.46
CA LEU A 15 9.98 2.07 -2.18
C LEU A 15 10.61 3.44 -1.88
N PRO A 16 10.08 4.53 -2.46
CA PRO A 16 10.49 5.87 -2.05
C PRO A 16 10.02 6.14 -0.61
N PRO A 17 10.79 6.85 0.22
CA PRO A 17 10.34 7.26 1.55
C PRO A 17 9.11 8.17 1.45
N VAL A 18 8.17 8.01 2.38
CA VAL A 18 6.97 8.84 2.50
C VAL A 18 7.38 10.25 2.97
N PRO A 19 7.09 11.32 2.22
CA PRO A 19 7.47 12.67 2.61
C PRO A 19 6.50 13.21 3.66
N ASP A 20 7.02 13.68 4.80
CA ASP A 20 6.36 14.38 5.92
C ASP A 20 4.92 13.92 6.26
N GLY A 21 4.77 13.16 7.35
CA GLY A 21 3.47 12.72 7.87
C GLY A 21 3.01 11.35 7.31
N HIS A 22 2.36 10.56 8.15
CA HIS A 22 1.94 9.19 7.85
C HIS A 22 0.60 9.15 7.08
N ASP A 23 0.64 9.35 5.77
CA ASP A 23 -0.56 9.26 4.91
C ASP A 23 -0.52 8.08 3.92
N ALA A 24 0.54 7.27 3.95
CA ALA A 24 0.68 6.08 3.13
C ALA A 24 0.59 4.83 4.00
N SER A 25 -0.44 4.04 3.77
CA SER A 25 -0.64 2.78 4.48
C SER A 25 -0.51 1.62 3.51
N ILE A 26 -0.06 0.47 4.00
CA ILE A 26 0.28 -0.68 3.19
C ILE A 26 -0.33 -1.94 3.79
N SER A 27 -0.90 -2.80 2.96
CA SER A 27 -1.28 -4.16 3.32
C SER A 27 -0.55 -5.14 2.40
N VAL A 28 -0.35 -6.37 2.86
CA VAL A 28 0.40 -7.39 2.13
C VAL A 28 -0.45 -8.63 1.90
N SER A 29 -0.23 -9.36 0.81
CA SER A 29 -1.02 -10.58 0.55
C SER A 29 -0.55 -11.82 1.30
N ASP A 30 0.64 -11.78 1.89
CA ASP A 30 1.31 -12.93 2.49
C ASP A 30 1.84 -12.57 3.88
N ALA A 31 1.57 -13.43 4.87
CA ALA A 31 2.03 -13.25 6.25
C ALA A 31 3.55 -13.27 6.38
N GLY A 32 4.26 -13.95 5.47
CA GLY A 32 5.72 -13.92 5.38
C GLY A 32 6.29 -12.53 5.07
N LEU A 33 5.46 -11.58 4.60
CA LEU A 33 5.86 -10.20 4.35
C LEU A 33 5.75 -9.30 5.58
N ILE A 34 5.13 -9.75 6.67
CA ILE A 34 4.99 -8.96 7.91
C ILE A 34 6.36 -8.61 8.52
N GLY A 35 7.38 -9.44 8.30
CA GLY A 35 8.74 -9.20 8.79
C GLY A 35 9.34 -7.87 8.29
N ALA A 36 8.82 -7.32 7.19
CA ALA A 36 9.25 -6.05 6.62
C ALA A 36 8.68 -4.81 7.33
N ARG A 37 7.90 -4.98 8.42
CA ARG A 37 7.22 -3.89 9.14
C ARG A 37 8.17 -2.76 9.54
N SER A 38 9.29 -3.08 10.19
CA SER A 38 10.21 -2.07 10.70
C SER A 38 10.84 -1.23 9.58
N ASP A 39 11.15 -1.86 8.44
CA ASP A 39 11.71 -1.16 7.27
C ASP A 39 10.66 -0.25 6.62
N LEU A 40 9.40 -0.70 6.57
CA LEU A 40 8.27 0.11 6.08
C LEU A 40 8.03 1.32 6.98
N GLU A 41 8.01 1.13 8.30
CA GLU A 41 7.84 2.20 9.28
C GLU A 41 9.01 3.21 9.22
N ALA A 42 10.24 2.74 8.99
CA ALA A 42 11.40 3.61 8.79
C ALA A 42 11.30 4.48 7.51
N LEU A 43 10.60 3.98 6.49
CA LEU A 43 10.26 4.74 5.28
C LEU A 43 8.98 5.59 5.46
N GLY A 44 8.31 5.54 6.61
CA GLY A 44 7.10 6.31 6.90
C GLY A 44 5.78 5.65 6.49
N TYR A 45 5.82 4.41 6.00
CA TYR A 45 4.62 3.63 5.67
C TYR A 45 4.03 2.94 6.91
N THR A 46 2.70 2.88 6.99
CA THR A 46 2.01 2.14 8.05
C THR A 46 1.51 0.79 7.56
N LEU A 47 2.07 -0.31 8.06
CA LEU A 47 1.59 -1.67 7.74
C LEU A 47 0.29 -1.98 8.50
N VAL A 48 -0.83 -2.07 7.78
CA VAL A 48 -2.17 -2.22 8.38
C VAL A 48 -2.61 -3.66 8.56
N GLY A 49 -2.03 -4.60 7.82
CA GLY A 49 -2.36 -6.01 7.95
C GLY A 49 -2.04 -6.86 6.72
N VAL A 50 -2.53 -8.10 6.76
CA VAL A 50 -2.41 -9.09 5.69
C VAL A 50 -3.78 -9.29 5.06
N ASN A 51 -3.88 -9.19 3.74
CA ASN A 51 -5.08 -9.52 2.97
C ASN A 51 -4.74 -10.53 1.86
N ALA A 52 -4.91 -11.82 2.18
CA ALA A 52 -4.68 -12.90 1.22
C ALA A 52 -5.82 -13.08 0.20
N THR A 53 -6.96 -12.44 0.41
CA THR A 53 -8.21 -12.68 -0.34
C THR A 53 -8.20 -12.03 -1.72
N LEU A 54 -7.36 -11.00 -1.94
CA LEU A 54 -7.39 -10.14 -3.12
C LEU A 54 -6.39 -10.51 -4.23
N VAL A 55 -5.69 -11.64 -4.08
CA VAL A 55 -4.76 -12.16 -5.09
C VAL A 55 -4.88 -13.66 -5.25
N GLY A 56 -4.55 -14.14 -6.45
CA GLY A 56 -4.49 -15.57 -6.72
C GLY A 56 -3.43 -16.28 -5.86
N PRO A 57 -3.58 -17.59 -5.62
CA PRO A 57 -2.61 -18.37 -4.85
C PRO A 57 -1.20 -18.27 -5.46
N GLY A 58 -0.19 -18.03 -4.62
CA GLY A 58 1.21 -17.88 -5.03
C GLY A 58 1.64 -16.45 -5.42
N CYS A 59 0.71 -15.49 -5.47
CA CYS A 59 1.03 -14.09 -5.71
C CYS A 59 1.41 -13.36 -4.40
N ARG A 60 2.61 -12.81 -4.35
CA ARG A 60 3.07 -11.92 -3.28
C ARG A 60 2.96 -10.47 -3.77
N VAL A 61 2.08 -9.69 -3.16
CA VAL A 61 1.89 -8.27 -3.49
C VAL A 61 1.79 -7.43 -2.22
N ALA A 62 2.07 -6.13 -2.37
CA ALA A 62 1.79 -5.12 -1.38
C ALA A 62 0.86 -4.06 -1.98
N ASP A 63 -0.27 -3.83 -1.33
CA ASP A 63 -1.26 -2.82 -1.73
C ASP A 63 -1.06 -1.57 -0.87
N ILE A 64 -0.70 -0.47 -1.53
CA ILE A 64 -0.48 0.82 -0.90
C ILE A 64 -1.68 1.72 -1.13
N LEU A 65 -2.23 2.21 -0.03
CA LEU A 65 -3.23 3.27 -0.03
C LEU A 65 -2.55 4.61 0.22
N VAL A 66 -2.79 5.54 -0.71
CA VAL A 66 -2.37 6.94 -0.63
C VAL A 66 -3.63 7.79 -0.79
N SER A 67 -3.78 8.81 0.05
CA SER A 67 -4.90 9.75 -0.08
C SER A 67 -4.73 10.65 -1.32
N ASP A 68 -5.83 11.09 -1.92
CA ASP A 68 -5.79 12.03 -3.05
C ASP A 68 -5.10 13.36 -2.67
N ALA A 69 -5.26 13.80 -1.41
CA ALA A 69 -4.59 14.99 -0.89
C ALA A 69 -3.06 14.82 -0.91
N SER A 70 -2.56 13.67 -0.45
CA SER A 70 -1.13 13.38 -0.40
C SER A 70 -0.55 13.20 -1.82
N ALA A 71 -1.28 12.52 -2.71
CA ALA A 71 -0.88 12.36 -4.10
C ALA A 71 -0.82 13.71 -4.85
N THR A 72 -1.77 14.61 -4.57
CA THR A 72 -1.81 15.96 -5.17
C THR A 72 -0.73 16.87 -4.61
N ALA A 73 -0.49 16.82 -3.30
CA ALA A 73 0.53 17.64 -2.63
C ALA A 73 1.96 17.23 -3.00
N ARG A 74 2.17 15.95 -3.35
CA ARG A 74 3.51 15.36 -3.58
C ARG A 74 3.52 14.56 -4.89
N PRO A 75 3.36 15.23 -6.04
CA PRO A 75 3.15 14.55 -7.32
C PRO A 75 4.39 13.76 -7.80
N ASP A 76 5.60 14.20 -7.45
CA ASP A 76 6.84 13.51 -7.86
C ASP A 76 7.06 12.24 -7.03
N TRP A 77 6.87 12.29 -5.71
CA TRP A 77 6.89 11.10 -4.85
C TRP A 77 5.82 10.08 -5.28
N TYR A 78 4.59 10.55 -5.54
CA TYR A 78 3.53 9.67 -6.00
C TYR A 78 3.86 9.04 -7.36
N ARG A 79 4.51 9.78 -8.26
CA ARG A 79 4.98 9.26 -9.54
C ARG A 79 6.07 8.20 -9.36
N ASP A 80 7.01 8.40 -8.45
CA ASP A 80 8.06 7.43 -8.13
C ASP A 80 7.48 6.15 -7.54
N LEU A 81 6.52 6.30 -6.63
CA LEU A 81 5.78 5.17 -6.07
C LEU A 81 4.98 4.43 -7.13
N ALA A 82 4.28 5.15 -8.00
CA ALA A 82 3.48 4.57 -9.09
C ALA A 82 4.33 3.85 -10.14
N ARG A 83 5.61 4.24 -10.32
CA ARG A 83 6.56 3.52 -11.19
C ARG A 83 6.87 2.10 -10.70
N GLN A 84 6.75 1.85 -9.40
CA GLN A 84 6.93 0.51 -8.82
C GLN A 84 5.65 -0.33 -8.86
N ALA A 85 4.50 0.29 -9.13
CA ALA A 85 3.23 -0.40 -9.13
C ALA A 85 2.99 -1.14 -10.44
N GLU A 86 2.58 -2.41 -10.36
CA GLU A 86 2.05 -3.13 -11.52
C GLU A 86 0.66 -2.60 -11.92
N ARG A 87 -0.06 -2.00 -10.96
CA ARG A 87 -1.42 -1.51 -11.18
C ARG A 87 -1.78 -0.36 -10.25
N ALA A 88 -2.46 0.65 -10.81
CA ALA A 88 -3.06 1.74 -10.06
C ALA A 88 -4.59 1.66 -10.13
N PHE A 89 -5.25 1.69 -8.97
CA PHE A 89 -6.69 1.65 -8.82
C PHE A 89 -7.20 2.99 -8.26
N PRO A 90 -7.90 3.81 -9.06
CA PRO A 90 -8.57 5.00 -8.57
C PRO A 90 -9.80 4.59 -7.76
N LEU A 91 -9.77 4.85 -6.44
CA LEU A 91 -10.85 4.45 -5.53
C LEU A 91 -12.12 5.29 -5.71
N ALA A 92 -12.03 6.45 -6.37
CA ALA A 92 -13.17 7.28 -6.73
C ALA A 92 -14.10 6.63 -7.78
N MET A 93 -13.72 5.50 -8.40
CA MET A 93 -14.54 4.82 -9.40
C MET A 93 -15.29 3.61 -8.80
N GLY A 94 -16.61 3.76 -8.65
CA GLY A 94 -17.52 2.89 -7.89
C GLY A 94 -17.41 1.36 -8.06
N PRO A 95 -17.09 0.78 -9.24
CA PRO A 95 -16.93 -0.68 -9.36
C PRO A 95 -15.72 -1.25 -8.60
N VAL A 96 -14.72 -0.42 -8.33
CA VAL A 96 -13.47 -0.80 -7.64
C VAL A 96 -13.68 -0.89 -6.12
N MET A 97 -14.61 -0.11 -5.56
CA MET A 97 -14.92 -0.14 -4.12
C MET A 97 -15.47 -1.49 -3.68
N ALA A 98 -16.45 -2.06 -4.41
CA ALA A 98 -17.06 -3.35 -4.04
C ALA A 98 -16.07 -4.53 -3.98
N VAL A 99 -14.94 -4.45 -4.70
CA VAL A 99 -13.87 -5.47 -4.67
C VAL A 99 -12.82 -5.14 -3.61
N LEU A 100 -12.67 -3.88 -3.22
CA LEU A 100 -11.64 -3.42 -2.28
C LEU A 100 -12.17 -3.08 -0.89
N ASP A 101 -13.46 -3.28 -0.61
CA ASP A 101 -14.10 -2.88 0.65
C ASP A 101 -13.36 -3.43 1.89
N GLU A 102 -12.94 -4.70 1.86
CA GLU A 102 -12.18 -5.31 2.97
C GLU A 102 -10.82 -4.62 3.18
N LEU A 103 -10.15 -4.27 2.09
CA LEU A 103 -8.84 -3.59 2.14
C LEU A 103 -8.99 -2.14 2.60
N VAL A 104 -9.97 -1.42 2.06
CA VAL A 104 -10.29 -0.04 2.46
C VAL A 104 -10.67 0.02 3.94
N ALA A 105 -11.51 -0.91 4.42
CA ALA A 105 -11.86 -1.00 5.83
C ALA A 105 -10.63 -1.25 6.72
N MET A 106 -9.69 -2.10 6.27
CA MET A 106 -8.43 -2.35 6.97
C MET A 106 -7.58 -1.08 7.10
N HIS A 107 -7.47 -0.30 6.03
CA HIS A 107 -6.76 0.97 6.05
C HIS A 107 -7.45 2.04 6.93
N GLN A 108 -8.77 2.17 6.83
CA GLN A 108 -9.56 3.12 7.63
C GLN A 108 -9.52 2.81 9.14
N ALA A 109 -9.55 1.54 9.51
CA ALA A 109 -9.42 1.10 10.90
C ALA A 109 -8.05 1.44 11.49
N SER A 110 -7.00 1.48 10.67
CA SER A 110 -5.67 1.91 11.09
C SER A 110 -5.57 3.41 11.30
N CYS A 111 -6.18 4.22 10.42
CA CYS A 111 -6.21 5.69 10.57
C CYS A 111 -7.02 6.15 11.80
N SER A 112 -8.02 5.38 12.23
CA SER A 112 -8.84 5.69 13.42
C SER A 112 -8.16 5.36 14.76
N ARG A 113 -6.96 4.78 14.76
CA ARG A 113 -6.22 4.35 15.96
C ARG A 113 -4.99 5.22 16.29
N MET A 114 -4.74 6.27 15.51
CA MET A 114 -3.77 7.34 15.82
C MET A 114 -4.49 8.55 16.37
#